data_AF-A0A317ZCN6-F1
#
_entry.id   AF-A0A317ZCN6-F1
#
_cell.length_a   1.000
_cell.length_b   1.000
_cell.length_c   1.000
_cell.angle_alpha   90.00
_cell.angle_beta   90.00
_cell.angle_gamma   90.00
#
_symmetry.space_group_name_H-M   'P 1'
#
loop_
_entity.id
_entity.type
_entity.pdbx_description
1 polymer ?
#
loop_
_entity_poly.entity_id
_entity_poly.type
_entity_poly.pdbx_seq_one_letter_code
_entity_poly.pdbx_strand_id
1 'polypeptide(L)'
;STDNHFLLDRQTTMYYKVQVFIPKENAQAFKDTLADHGMATEGNYEYCFFNSEGEGQFKPVGEANPHIGQIGDIETVNELKIEFMIPGSQMTCVQKIIEANHP
;
A
#
# COMPACT_ATOMS: atom_id res chain seq x y z
N SER A 1 39.51 14.94 33.01
CA SER A 1 39.37 14.76 31.57
C SER A 1 38.18 13.84 31.36
N THR A 2 37.02 14.39 31.02
CA THR A 2 35.79 13.63 30.79
C THR A 2 35.84 13.07 29.37
N ASP A 3 36.22 11.79 29.25
CA ASP A 3 36.16 11.05 27.99
C ASP A 3 34.70 10.83 27.59
N ASN A 4 34.19 11.74 26.77
CA ASN A 4 32.95 11.55 26.02
C ASN A 4 33.16 10.43 25.00
N HIS A 5 32.99 9.19 25.44
CA HIS A 5 32.76 8.06 24.54
C HIS A 5 31.43 8.28 23.83
N PHE A 6 31.47 8.89 22.65
CA PHE A 6 30.37 8.87 21.71
C PHE A 6 30.12 7.42 21.30
N LEU A 7 29.17 6.76 21.96
CA LEU A 7 28.61 5.49 21.53
C LEU A 7 27.77 5.77 20.28
N LEU A 8 28.39 5.66 19.11
CA LEU A 8 27.68 5.67 17.83
C LEU A 8 26.95 4.33 17.71
N ASP A 9 25.67 4.32 18.10
CA ASP A 9 24.85 3.13 17.95
C ASP A 9 24.28 3.08 16.52
N ARG A 10 24.57 1.99 15.80
CA ARG A 10 24.15 1.85 14.40
C ARG A 10 22.64 1.58 14.35
N GLN A 11 21.87 2.62 14.09
CA GLN A 11 20.43 2.50 13.87
C GLN A 11 20.18 1.89 12.48
N THR A 12 19.48 0.76 12.43
CA THR A 12 19.00 0.17 11.17
C THR A 12 17.50 0.39 11.10
N THR A 13 17.04 1.06 10.05
CA THR A 13 15.59 1.19 9.78
C THR A 13 15.16 0.03 8.91
N MET A 14 14.21 -0.77 9.40
CA MET A 14 13.57 -1.81 8.60
C MET A 14 12.59 -1.17 7.63
N TYR A 15 12.58 -1.63 6.39
CA TYR A 15 11.64 -1.19 5.36
C TYR A 15 10.79 -2.37 4.90
N TYR A 16 9.54 -2.08 4.55
CA TYR A 16 8.61 -3.03 3.95
C TYR A 16 8.26 -2.56 2.54
N LYS A 17 8.14 -3.52 1.63
CA LYS A 17 7.52 -3.30 0.32
C LYS A 17 6.03 -3.58 0.45
N VAL A 18 5.22 -2.57 0.17
CA VAL A 18 3.77 -2.69 0.08
C VAL A 18 3.41 -3.01 -1.36
N GLN A 19 2.51 -3.97 -1.56
CA GLN A 19 1.93 -4.30 -2.85
C GLN A 19 0.42 -4.44 -2.69
N VAL A 20 -0.35 -3.67 -3.45
CA VAL A 20 -1.81 -3.70 -3.45
C VAL A 20 -2.34 -3.68 -4.88
N PHE A 21 -3.53 -4.25 -5.06
CA PHE A 21 -4.22 -4.32 -6.35
C PHE A 21 -5.52 -3.54 -6.22
N ILE A 22 -5.69 -2.52 -7.05
CA ILE A 22 -6.81 -1.59 -6.98
C ILE A 22 -7.41 -1.47 -8.39
N PRO A 23 -8.75 -1.51 -8.55
CA PRO A 23 -9.41 -1.19 -9.81
C PRO A 23 -8.89 0.13 -10.39
N LYS A 24 -8.63 0.16 -11.69
CA LYS A 24 -7.94 1.29 -12.36
C LYS A 24 -8.65 2.63 -12.12
N GLU A 25 -9.97 2.62 -12.04
CA GLU A 25 -10.82 3.77 -11.76
C GLU A 25 -10.67 4.31 -10.32
N ASN A 26 -10.32 3.48 -9.35
CA ASN A 26 -10.12 3.86 -7.94
C ASN A 26 -8.66 4.19 -7.61
N ALA A 27 -7.72 3.75 -8.45
CA ALA A 27 -6.29 3.79 -8.13
C ALA A 27 -5.74 5.20 -7.88
N GLN A 28 -6.24 6.22 -8.56
CA GLN A 28 -5.79 7.60 -8.35
C GLN A 28 -6.18 8.10 -6.95
N ALA A 29 -7.47 8.00 -6.60
CA ALA A 29 -7.98 8.41 -5.30
C ALA A 29 -7.30 7.63 -4.16
N PHE A 30 -7.05 6.34 -4.36
CA PHE A 30 -6.34 5.51 -3.38
C PHE A 30 -4.91 6.00 -3.10
N LYS A 31 -4.13 6.32 -4.14
CA LYS A 31 -2.77 6.87 -3.98
C LYS A 31 -2.79 8.25 -3.31
N ASP A 32 -3.76 9.09 -3.64
CA ASP A 32 -3.90 10.42 -3.05
C ASP A 32 -4.17 10.32 -1.54
N THR A 33 -5.07 9.42 -1.12
CA THR A 33 -5.29 9.13 0.31
C THR A 33 -4.02 8.66 1.02
N LEU A 34 -3.21 7.78 0.40
CA LEU A 34 -1.94 7.34 0.97
C LEU A 34 -0.95 8.50 1.12
N ALA A 35 -0.82 9.34 0.08
CA ALA A 35 0.07 10.50 0.10
C ALA A 35 -0.34 11.52 1.17
N ASP A 36 -1.63 11.78 1.33
CA ASP A 36 -2.18 12.69 2.37
C ASP A 36 -1.84 12.22 3.80
N HIS A 37 -1.62 10.92 3.99
CA HIS A 37 -1.18 10.33 5.27
C HIS A 37 0.35 10.24 5.40
N GLY A 38 1.11 10.83 4.48
CA GLY A 38 2.57 10.82 4.48
C GLY A 38 3.17 9.45 4.14
N MET A 39 2.44 8.62 3.40
CA MET A 39 2.95 7.34 2.87
C MET A 39 3.65 7.56 1.53
N ALA A 40 4.45 6.57 1.12
CA ALA A 40 5.19 6.58 -0.14
C ALA A 40 6.09 7.82 -0.30
N THR A 41 6.81 8.17 0.77
CA THR A 41 7.81 9.24 0.79
C THR A 41 9.21 8.65 0.90
N GLU A 42 10.16 9.12 0.10
CA GLU A 42 11.56 8.70 0.16
C GLU A 42 12.49 9.90 0.02
N GLY A 43 13.21 10.26 1.09
CA GLY A 43 14.05 11.45 1.11
C GLY A 43 13.25 12.73 0.86
N ASN A 44 13.59 13.46 -0.21
CA ASN A 44 12.90 14.69 -0.62
C ASN A 44 11.84 14.44 -1.71
N TYR A 45 11.38 13.19 -1.86
CA TYR A 45 10.36 12.81 -2.83
C TYR A 45 9.12 12.33 -2.10
N GLU A 46 7.96 12.78 -2.58
CA GLU A 46 6.64 12.31 -2.17
C GLU A 46 5.99 11.58 -3.35
N TYR A 47 4.92 10.83 -3.08
CA TYR A 47 4.14 10.14 -4.12
C TYR A 47 4.95 9.04 -4.88
N CYS A 48 5.88 8.38 -4.20
CA CYS A 48 6.77 7.36 -4.76
C CYS A 48 6.06 6.02 -4.96
N PHE A 49 5.23 5.93 -5.99
CA PHE A 49 4.53 4.71 -6.39
C PHE A 49 5.08 4.15 -7.72
N PHE A 50 5.26 2.84 -7.77
CA PHE A 50 5.40 2.10 -9.01
C PHE A 50 4.06 1.44 -9.35
N ASN A 51 3.65 1.51 -10.62
CA ASN A 51 2.38 0.96 -11.08
C ASN A 51 2.61 0.03 -12.27
N SER A 52 1.92 -1.11 -12.28
CA SER A 52 1.79 -1.97 -13.45
C SER A 52 0.33 -2.34 -13.68
N GLU A 53 -0.13 -2.24 -14.92
CA GLU A 53 -1.47 -2.70 -15.31
C GLU A 53 -1.54 -4.22 -15.29
N GLY A 54 -2.68 -4.75 -14.86
CA GLY A 54 -2.95 -6.18 -14.84
C GLY A 54 -4.44 -6.47 -14.85
N GLU A 55 -4.75 -7.75 -15.01
CA GLU A 55 -6.11 -8.27 -14.93
C GLU A 55 -6.25 -9.09 -13.64
N GLY A 56 -7.11 -8.63 -12.74
CA GLY A 56 -7.48 -9.32 -11.51
C GLY A 56 -8.68 -10.22 -11.77
N GLN A 57 -8.63 -11.46 -11.27
CA GLN A 57 -9.75 -12.39 -11.36
C GLN A 57 -10.12 -12.91 -9.99
N PHE A 58 -11.42 -12.85 -9.67
CA PHE A 58 -11.95 -13.40 -8.43
C PHE A 58 -13.34 -13.97 -8.65
N LYS A 59 -13.76 -14.89 -7.78
CA LYS A 59 -15.07 -15.51 -7.82
C LYS A 59 -15.74 -15.32 -6.46
N PRO A 60 -16.68 -14.37 -6.32
CA PRO A 60 -17.45 -14.23 -5.09
C PRO A 60 -18.22 -15.53 -4.78
N VAL A 61 -18.17 -16.01 -3.54
CA VAL A 61 -18.82 -17.26 -3.11
C VAL A 61 -19.48 -17.09 -1.73
N GLY A 62 -20.45 -17.95 -1.42
CA GLY A 62 -21.13 -17.94 -0.12
C GLY A 62 -21.91 -16.65 0.13
N GLU A 63 -21.68 -16.02 1.28
CA GLU A 63 -22.30 -14.74 1.68
C GLU A 63 -21.40 -13.53 1.37
N ALA A 64 -20.49 -13.64 0.40
CA ALA A 64 -19.67 -12.51 -0.02
C ALA A 64 -20.56 -11.32 -0.43
N ASN A 65 -20.13 -10.10 -0.10
CA ASN A 65 -20.79 -8.87 -0.53
C ASN A 65 -19.82 -8.06 -1.40
N PRO A 66 -19.57 -8.52 -2.65
CA PRO A 66 -18.56 -7.91 -3.49
C PRO A 66 -19.00 -6.52 -3.97
N HIS A 67 -18.08 -5.56 -3.97
CA HIS A 67 -18.33 -4.27 -4.60
C HIS A 67 -18.44 -4.37 -6.13
N ILE A 68 -17.79 -5.38 -6.72
CA ILE A 68 -17.81 -5.68 -8.16
C ILE A 68 -18.15 -7.16 -8.37
N GLY A 69 -19.18 -7.42 -9.18
CA GLY A 69 -19.50 -8.75 -9.68
C GLY A 69 -20.59 -9.54 -8.97
N GLN A 70 -20.77 -10.80 -9.37
CA GLN A 70 -21.88 -11.66 -8.94
C GLN A 70 -21.41 -12.93 -8.22
N ILE A 71 -22.20 -13.37 -7.23
CA ILE A 71 -21.96 -14.63 -6.52
C ILE A 71 -22.01 -15.79 -7.50
N GLY A 72 -20.95 -16.59 -7.52
CA GLY A 72 -20.85 -17.81 -8.32
C GLY A 72 -20.20 -17.63 -9.69
N ASP A 73 -19.95 -16.39 -10.12
CA ASP A 73 -19.33 -16.09 -11.41
C ASP A 73 -17.87 -15.62 -11.26
N ILE A 74 -17.06 -15.90 -12.28
CA ILE A 74 -15.68 -15.39 -12.32
C ILE A 74 -15.73 -13.98 -12.87
N GLU A 75 -15.28 -13.05 -12.05
CA GLU A 75 -15.20 -11.64 -12.36
C GLU A 75 -13.79 -11.31 -12.80
N THR A 76 -13.70 -10.38 -13.75
CA THR A 76 -12.44 -9.97 -14.37
C THR A 76 -12.40 -8.45 -14.36
N VAL A 77 -11.40 -7.88 -13.68
CA VAL A 77 -11.28 -6.44 -13.46
C VAL A 77 -9.92 -5.95 -13.92
N ASN A 78 -9.91 -4.80 -14.61
CA ASN A 78 -8.66 -4.10 -14.93
C ASN A 78 -8.14 -3.40 -13.68
N GLU A 79 -6.98 -3.81 -13.20
CA GLU A 79 -6.39 -3.32 -11.96
C GLU A 79 -5.04 -2.66 -12.21
N LEU A 80 -4.67 -1.76 -11.31
CA LEU A 80 -3.28 -1.37 -11.10
C LEU A 80 -2.73 -2.14 -9.91
N LYS A 81 -1.63 -2.86 -10.15
CA LYS A 81 -0.72 -3.27 -9.09
C LYS A 81 0.11 -2.05 -8.71
N ILE A 82 -0.07 -1.57 -7.48
CA ILE A 82 0.61 -0.42 -6.92
C ILE A 82 1.64 -0.90 -5.90
N GLU A 83 2.88 -0.44 -6.02
CA GLU A 83 4.00 -0.81 -5.17
C GLU A 83 4.71 0.43 -4.62
N PHE A 84 5.05 0.41 -3.33
CA PHE A 84 5.82 1.47 -2.68
C PHE A 84 6.54 0.94 -1.43
N MET A 85 7.51 1.71 -0.92
CA MET A 85 8.29 1.37 0.27
C MET A 85 7.80 2.17 1.47
N ILE A 86 7.83 1.54 2.66
CA ILE A 86 7.56 2.23 3.93
C ILE A 86 8.57 1.82 5.00
N PRO A 87 8.94 2.71 5.93
CA PRO A 87 9.63 2.32 7.16
C PRO A 87 8.70 1.46 8.04
N GLY A 88 9.28 0.56 8.83
CA GLY A 88 8.51 -0.34 9.70
C GLY A 88 7.62 0.36 10.72
N SER A 89 7.95 1.59 11.10
CA SER A 89 7.11 2.43 11.95
C SER A 89 5.75 2.77 11.32
N GLN A 90 5.62 2.74 9.99
CA GLN A 90 4.38 3.04 9.27
C GLN A 90 3.52 1.79 9.00
N MET A 91 3.99 0.58 9.29
CA MET A 91 3.32 -0.67 8.91
C MET A 91 1.86 -0.75 9.38
N THR A 92 1.58 -0.48 10.65
CA THR A 92 0.21 -0.53 11.19
C THR A 92 -0.68 0.58 10.60
N CYS A 93 -0.10 1.73 10.28
CA CYS A 93 -0.85 2.84 9.70
C CYS A 93 -1.24 2.53 8.25
N VAL A 94 -0.28 2.05 7.43
CA VAL A 94 -0.58 1.69 6.04
C VAL A 94 -1.63 0.60 5.95
N GLN A 95 -1.57 -0.42 6.84
CA GLN A 95 -2.53 -1.51 6.84
C GLN A 95 -3.96 -0.99 7.05
N LYS A 96 -4.14 -0.11 8.04
CA LYS A 96 -5.45 0.50 8.32
C LYS A 96 -5.96 1.36 7.17
N ILE A 97 -5.07 2.12 6.52
CA ILE A 97 -5.45 2.95 5.37
C ILE A 97 -5.89 2.06 4.21
N ILE A 98 -5.15 0.99 3.93
CA ILE A 98 -5.50 0.02 2.88
C ILE A 98 -6.86 -0.61 3.20
N GLU A 99 -7.05 -1.18 4.39
CA GLU A 99 -8.31 -1.83 4.79
C GLU A 99 -9.52 -0.90 4.70
N ALA A 100 -9.36 0.40 5.00
CA ALA A 100 -10.45 1.37 4.96
C ALA A 100 -10.78 1.91 3.56
N ASN A 101 -9.85 1.80 2.60
CA ASN A 101 -9.96 2.42 1.28
C ASN A 101 -9.83 1.42 0.12
N HIS A 102 -9.69 0.13 0.43
CA HIS A 102 -9.71 -0.95 -0.57
C HIS A 102 -11.18 -1.25 -0.96
N PRO A 103 -11.53 -1.24 -2.26
CA PRO A 103 -12.90 -1.50 -2.75
C PRO A 103 -13.41 -2.94 -2.57
#